data_AF-A0A955FPL6-F1
#
_entry.id   AF-A0A955FPL6-F1
#
_cell.length_a   1.000
_cell.length_b   1.000
_cell.length_c   1.000
_cell.angle_alpha   90.00
_cell.angle_beta   90.00
_cell.angle_gamma   90.00
#
_symmetry.space_group_name_H-M   'P 1'
#
loop_
_entity.id
_entity.type
_entity.pdbx_description
1 polymer ?
#
loop_
_entity_poly.entity_id
_entity_poly.type
_entity_poly.pdbx_seq_one_letter_code
_entity_poly.pdbx_strand_id
1 'polypeptide(L)'
;MVVNQGMGKKLRDQVFHVEDGMMLDKLVHERQYSDETAKVIDDEVEALITEASQRAKEVIKANRTKLEELKDALLEKETVEADETQKILTGTRMPKSASLY
;
A
#
# COMPACT_ATOMS: atom_id res chain seq x y z
N MET A 1 -4.24 -8.66 4.25
CA MET A 1 -4.82 -7.54 5.03
C MET A 1 -6.34 -7.63 5.08
N VAL A 2 -7.06 -7.56 3.95
CA VAL A 2 -8.54 -7.65 3.97
C VAL A 2 -9.02 -9.08 4.28
N VAL A 3 -8.54 -10.09 3.54
CA VAL A 3 -9.02 -11.48 3.65
C VAL A 3 -8.40 -12.24 4.84
N ASN A 4 -7.06 -12.26 4.93
CA ASN A 4 -6.33 -13.06 5.93
C ASN A 4 -6.17 -12.38 7.30
N GLN A 5 -6.44 -11.08 7.41
CA GLN A 5 -6.26 -10.33 8.67
C GLN A 5 -7.54 -9.62 9.12
N GLY A 6 -8.65 -9.76 8.38
CA GLY A 6 -9.95 -9.17 8.75
C GLY A 6 -9.94 -7.65 8.86
N MET A 7 -8.99 -6.96 8.21
CA MET A 7 -8.84 -5.49 8.29
C MET A 7 -9.76 -4.73 7.31
N GLY A 8 -10.86 -5.36 6.89
CA GLY A 8 -11.91 -4.74 6.07
C GLY A 8 -12.81 -3.78 6.88
N LYS A 9 -13.52 -2.89 6.20
CA LYS A 9 -14.50 -1.97 6.83
C LYS A 9 -15.87 -2.63 7.03
N LYS A 10 -16.29 -3.44 6.05
CA LYS A 10 -17.54 -4.22 6.01
C LYS A 10 -17.32 -5.64 6.51
N LEU A 11 -16.21 -6.28 6.13
CA LEU A 11 -15.84 -7.64 6.57
C LEU A 11 -14.89 -7.60 7.78
N ARG A 12 -15.15 -6.68 8.70
CA ARG A 12 -14.36 -6.53 9.92
C ARG A 12 -14.48 -7.80 10.76
N ASP A 13 -13.36 -8.30 11.27
CA ASP A 13 -13.26 -9.49 12.13
C ASP A 13 -13.62 -10.83 11.45
N GLN A 14 -13.90 -10.83 10.14
CA GLN A 14 -14.04 -12.06 9.35
C GLN A 14 -12.68 -12.41 8.75
N VAL A 15 -12.05 -13.46 9.28
CA VAL A 15 -10.80 -14.00 8.75
C VAL A 15 -11.13 -15.22 7.91
N PHE A 16 -10.91 -15.11 6.61
CA PHE A 16 -10.96 -16.27 5.73
C PHE A 16 -9.56 -16.86 5.68
N HIS A 17 -9.40 -18.07 6.21
CA HIS A 17 -8.15 -18.80 6.12
C HIS A 17 -7.98 -19.31 4.69
N VAL A 18 -7.24 -18.56 3.87
CA VAL A 18 -6.69 -19.10 2.63
C VAL A 18 -5.36 -19.74 3.00
N GLU A 19 -5.34 -21.07 3.12
CA GLU A 19 -4.07 -21.79 3.32
C GLU A 19 -3.16 -21.54 2.11
N ASP A 20 -1.97 -20.98 2.35
CA ASP A 20 -0.89 -20.97 1.37
C ASP A 20 -0.23 -22.37 1.32
N GLY A 21 -1.02 -23.35 0.89
CA GLY A 21 -0.52 -24.69 0.52
C GLY A 21 0.13 -24.69 -0.87
N MET A 22 0.82 -25.79 -1.21
CA MET A 22 1.41 -25.99 -2.54
C MET A 22 0.35 -25.85 -3.64
N MET A 23 0.74 -25.55 -4.89
CA MET A 23 -0.18 -25.32 -6.03
C MET A 23 -1.31 -26.35 -6.20
N LEU A 24 -1.13 -27.59 -5.72
CA LEU A 24 -2.16 -28.63 -5.65
C LEU A 24 -3.25 -28.33 -4.61
N ASP A 25 -2.92 -27.83 -3.42
CA ASP A 25 -3.89 -27.44 -2.39
C ASP A 25 -4.73 -26.24 -2.81
N LYS A 26 -4.16 -25.31 -3.61
CA LYS A 26 -4.91 -24.17 -4.17
C LYS A 26 -5.96 -24.58 -5.20
N LEU A 27 -5.81 -25.74 -5.85
CA LEU A 27 -6.82 -26.29 -6.76
C LEU A 27 -7.95 -27.04 -6.04
N VAL A 28 -7.67 -27.58 -4.85
CA VAL A 28 -8.60 -28.43 -4.08
C VAL A 28 -9.40 -27.62 -3.07
N HIS A 29 -8.84 -26.53 -2.54
CA HIS A 29 -9.55 -25.62 -1.65
C HIS A 29 -10.38 -24.63 -2.46
N GLU A 30 -11.58 -25.07 -2.81
CA GLU A 30 -12.66 -24.21 -3.29
C GLU A 30 -12.82 -23.02 -2.33
N ARG A 31 -12.90 -21.79 -2.86
CA ARG A 31 -13.02 -20.56 -2.05
C ARG A 31 -14.16 -20.76 -1.04
N GLN A 32 -13.85 -20.79 0.25
CA GLN A 32 -14.83 -21.04 1.34
C GLN A 32 -15.77 -19.85 1.58
N TYR A 33 -16.13 -19.10 0.54
CA TYR A 33 -16.97 -17.92 0.62
C TYR A 33 -17.77 -17.77 -0.68
N SER A 34 -19.01 -17.30 -0.56
CA SER A 34 -19.93 -17.13 -1.69
C SER A 34 -19.39 -16.09 -2.70
N ASP A 35 -19.85 -16.16 -3.94
CA ASP A 35 -19.54 -15.15 -4.98
C ASP A 35 -19.91 -13.73 -4.53
N GLU A 36 -20.98 -13.59 -3.75
CA GLU A 36 -21.39 -12.33 -3.15
C GLU A 36 -20.34 -11.79 -2.17
N THR A 37 -19.77 -12.67 -1.32
CA THR A 37 -18.69 -12.31 -0.40
C THR A 37 -17.40 -11.98 -1.14
N ALA A 38 -17.10 -12.73 -2.21
CA ALA A 38 -15.94 -12.48 -3.07
C ALA A 38 -16.00 -11.07 -3.68
N LYS A 39 -17.17 -10.67 -4.18
CA LYS A 39 -17.39 -9.33 -4.73
C LYS A 39 -17.16 -8.23 -3.69
N VAL A 40 -17.64 -8.43 -2.46
CA VAL A 40 -17.42 -7.47 -1.37
C VAL A 40 -15.94 -7.35 -1.02
N ILE A 41 -15.19 -8.44 -1.02
CA ILE A 41 -13.73 -8.43 -0.80
C ILE A 41 -13.04 -7.63 -1.90
N ASP A 42 -13.36 -7.89 -3.17
CA ASP A 42 -12.74 -7.21 -4.30
C ASP A 42 -13.01 -5.69 -4.25
N ASP A 43 -14.25 -5.28 -3.95
CA ASP A 43 -14.62 -3.87 -3.77
C ASP A 43 -13.80 -3.20 -2.63
N GLU A 44 -13.56 -3.91 -1.52
CA GLU A 44 -12.77 -3.39 -0.41
C GLU A 44 -11.27 -3.29 -0.73
N VAL A 45 -10.74 -4.28 -1.46
CA VAL A 45 -9.35 -4.26 -1.90
C VAL A 45 -9.13 -3.12 -2.89
N GLU A 46 -10.05 -2.92 -3.84
CA GLU A 46 -9.99 -1.80 -4.78
C GLU A 46 -10.03 -0.44 -4.05
N ALA A 47 -10.94 -0.30 -3.07
CA ALA A 47 -11.02 0.91 -2.26
C ALA A 47 -9.72 1.17 -1.48
N LEU A 48 -9.13 0.14 -0.88
CA LEU A 48 -7.87 0.24 -0.14
C LEU A 48 -6.71 0.66 -1.04
N ILE A 49 -6.57 0.03 -2.21
CA ILE A 49 -5.53 0.36 -3.20
C ILE A 49 -5.71 1.80 -3.69
N THR A 50 -6.95 2.22 -3.94
CA THR A 50 -7.28 3.57 -4.39
C THR A 50 -6.92 4.61 -3.34
N GLU A 51 -7.27 4.36 -2.08
CA GLU A 51 -6.92 5.22 -0.95
C GLU A 51 -5.41 5.31 -0.78
N ALA A 52 -4.70 4.18 -0.78
CA ALA A 52 -3.24 4.13 -0.68
C ALA A 52 -2.55 4.88 -1.83
N SER A 53 -3.04 4.70 -3.07
CA SER A 53 -2.54 5.39 -4.26
C SER A 53 -2.74 6.90 -4.17
N GLN A 54 -3.93 7.34 -3.74
CA GLN A 54 -4.22 8.75 -3.55
C GLN A 54 -3.32 9.37 -2.47
N ARG A 55 -3.13 8.67 -1.34
CA ARG A 55 -2.26 9.12 -0.26
C ARG A 55 -0.81 9.22 -0.69
N ALA A 56 -0.30 8.22 -1.40
CA ALA A 56 1.05 8.27 -1.97
C ALA A 56 1.21 9.47 -2.90
N LYS A 57 0.23 9.74 -3.78
CA LYS A 57 0.23 10.93 -4.65
C LYS A 57 0.26 12.24 -3.85
N GLU A 58 -0.50 12.33 -2.76
CA GLU A 58 -0.52 13.53 -1.92
C GLU A 58 0.79 13.76 -1.17
N VAL A 59 1.39 12.70 -0.62
CA VAL A 59 2.71 12.76 0.02
C VAL A 59 3.77 13.22 -0.98
N ILE A 60 3.76 12.65 -2.19
CA ILE A 60 4.69 13.02 -3.27
C ILE A 60 4.48 14.47 -3.70
N LYS A 61 3.23 14.92 -3.85
CA LYS A 61 2.92 16.32 -4.20
C LYS A 61 3.38 17.29 -3.12
N ALA A 62 3.12 16.98 -1.85
CA ALA A 62 3.52 17.82 -0.72
C ALA A 62 5.05 17.96 -0.58
N ASN A 63 5.80 16.93 -0.98
CA ASN A 63 7.25 16.88 -0.90
C ASN A 63 7.94 17.02 -2.27
N ARG A 64 7.25 17.59 -3.27
CA ARG A 64 7.76 17.65 -4.65
C ARG A 64 9.10 18.36 -4.74
N THR A 65 9.30 19.44 -3.98
CA THR A 65 10.57 20.18 -3.94
C THR A 65 11.74 19.29 -3.50
N LYS A 66 11.53 18.41 -2.51
CA LYS A 66 12.57 17.48 -2.03
C LYS A 66 12.87 16.37 -3.04
N LEU A 67 11.87 15.96 -3.81
CA LEU A 67 12.07 15.02 -4.92
C LEU A 67 12.85 15.65 -6.08
N GLU A 68 12.61 16.94 -6.38
CA GLU A 68 13.41 17.66 -7.38
C GLU A 68 14.87 17.80 -6.92
N GLU A 69 15.11 18.16 -5.65
CA GLU A 69 16.47 18.19 -5.06
C GLU A 69 17.18 16.83 -5.17
N LEU A 70 16.47 15.73 -4.90
CA LEU A 70 17.02 14.38 -5.04
C LEU A 70 17.32 14.03 -6.50
N LYS A 71 16.43 14.41 -7.43
CA LYS A 71 16.60 14.20 -8.87
C LYS A 71 17.83 14.97 -9.38
N ASP A 72 17.99 16.23 -8.98
CA ASP A 72 19.15 17.04 -9.38
C ASP A 72 20.45 16.45 -8.80
N ALA A 73 20.44 15.99 -7.55
CA ALA A 73 21.59 15.30 -6.94
C ALA A 73 21.95 13.98 -7.67
N LEU A 74 20.95 13.21 -8.11
CA LEU A 74 21.16 11.99 -8.90
C LEU A 74 21.67 12.29 -10.30
N LEU A 75 21.27 13.40 -10.92
CA LEU A 75 21.81 13.83 -12.20
C LEU A 75 23.29 14.24 -12.11
N GLU A 76 23.72 14.79 -10.97
CA GLU A 76 25.12 15.17 -10.76
C GLU A 76 26.03 14.01 -10.36
N LYS A 77 25.57 13.11 -9.48
CA LYS A 77 26.41 12.07 -8.88
C LYS A 77 26.14 10.65 -9.38
N GLU A 78 25.11 10.42 -10.20
CA GLU A 78 24.59 9.12 -10.69
C GLU A 78 24.14 8.13 -9.61
N THR A 79 24.75 8.18 -8.42
CA THR A 79 24.45 7.37 -7.24
C THR A 79 24.48 8.28 -6.02
N VAL A 80 23.44 8.23 -5.19
CA VAL A 80 23.35 8.98 -3.93
C VAL A 80 23.26 7.96 -2.80
N GLU A 81 24.16 8.09 -1.82
CA GLU A 81 24.19 7.21 -0.65
C GLU A 81 23.01 7.46 0.29
N ALA A 82 22.70 6.49 1.14
CA ALA A 82 21.56 6.57 2.07
C ALA A 82 21.63 7.80 2.99
N ASP A 83 22.83 8.19 3.43
CA ASP A 83 23.06 9.33 4.31
C ASP A 83 22.81 10.68 3.60
N GLU A 84 23.21 10.81 2.34
CA GLU A 84 22.94 11.99 1.53
C GLU A 84 21.46 12.10 1.19
N THR A 85 20.82 10.96 0.90
CA THR A 85 19.37 10.89 0.67
C THR A 85 18.60 11.34 1.92
N GLN A 86 19.00 10.91 3.12
CA GLN A 86 18.38 11.37 4.37
C GLN A 86 18.56 12.88 4.58
N LYS A 87 19.74 13.43 4.27
CA LYS A 87 19.98 14.88 4.36
C LYS A 87 19.08 15.68 3.41
N ILE A 88 18.90 15.20 2.18
CA ILE A 88 18.01 15.85 1.19
C ILE A 88 16.55 15.78 1.66
N LEU A 89 16.12 14.60 2.15
CA LEU A 89 14.76 14.35 2.63
C LEU A 89 14.49 14.92 4.05
N THR A 90 15.46 15.57 4.69
CA THR A 90 15.28 16.16 6.02
C THR A 90 14.25 17.29 5.93
N GLY A 91 13.20 17.23 6.76
CA GLY A 91 12.10 18.20 6.75
C GLY A 91 10.94 17.85 5.82
N THR A 92 10.93 16.63 5.25
CA THR A 92 9.74 16.08 4.58
C THR A 92 8.54 16.09 5.52
N ARG A 93 7.40 16.54 5.01
CA ARG A 93 6.15 16.65 5.79
C ARG A 93 5.19 15.57 5.33
N MET A 94 4.63 14.84 6.28
CA MET A 94 3.47 14.01 6.02
C MET A 94 2.23 14.91 5.99
N PRO A 95 1.54 15.07 4.84
CA PRO A 95 0.30 15.82 4.81
C PRO A 95 -0.76 15.13 5.68
N LYS A 96 -1.55 15.90 6.43
CA LYS A 96 -2.59 15.38 7.33
C LYS A 96 -3.61 14.49 6.61
N SER A 97 -3.80 14.69 5.31
CA SER A 97 -4.67 13.86 4.45
C SER A 97 -4.13 12.44 4.21
N ALA A 98 -2.83 12.22 4.44
CA ALA A 98 -2.17 10.92 4.33
C ALA A 98 -1.85 10.28 5.69
N SER A 99 -2.23 10.89 6.81
CA SER A 99 -2.11 10.28 8.15
C SER A 99 -3.24 9.28 8.36
N LEU A 100 -2.93 8.04 8.75
CA LEU A 100 -3.95 7.15 9.31
C LEU A 100 -4.22 7.66 10.73
N TYR A 101 -5.48 7.59 11.15
CA TYR A 101 -5.90 7.94 12.51
C TYR A 101 -5.02 7.26 13.56
#